data_AF-A0A835Z2U6-F1
#
_entry.id   AF-A0A835Z2U6-F1
#
_cell.length_a   1.000
_cell.length_b   1.000
_cell.length_c   1.000
_cell.angle_alpha   90.00
_cell.angle_beta   90.00
_cell.angle_gamma   90.00
#
_symmetry.space_group_name_H-M   'P 1'
#
loop_
_entity.id
_entity.type
_entity.pdbx_description
1 polymer ?
#
loop_
_entity_poly.entity_id
_entity_poly.type
_entity_poly.pdbx_seq_one_letter_code
_entity_poly.pdbx_strand_id
1 'polypeptide(L)'
;PFFTSVPSGRVGRGRESAYFSNEAFVAGVRRAERDDSMHVAAKLGPTAGTQCLPHVGVSRLRRFLERRVEDCYRRNVARIVPLLQRELTKAEGRLLSTERELSALSLDQLKASAEEYREHFVRALGSAIQGTIHAPPDQFGETLESEQLQAGSFVDAGRVDGDKWERLMEVEVGNTNHRLVGGAQYHRVLREFAFAVRHMPSPEITDDEIANAAGIGDMHDGVNFMRAACVIAVEKARLGFDPLLESLRVRAVHVLKRLFAVVEHMLKREGLSMSESHQKPFSFIVRRIYENFIEASIDDCLVRCRDDLKALTRFVTWDLNERSSGALHRSLPDTSMVQIYSLAVEQRSRRRSTSSGSGGRNQQQAPAKENVLDQWQAANSAGLGGAGSVNHKDYFDLMQLMEEAACTRSNAERTGAVVAALVRHVMASWREHFARGVAMKFNCFFLMPFVDAFPFYLRAELDKVYGGDGVADLFDIAEARAALARRREELIAECKACHQIQGKFDLINAQLNSAHALYDSD
;
A
#
# COMPACT_ATOMS: atom_id res chain seq x y z
N PRO A 1 -69.02 46.31 -9.86
CA PRO A 1 -69.33 46.16 -11.31
C PRO A 1 -69.13 47.52 -11.97
N PHE A 2 -68.46 47.60 -13.12
CA PHE A 2 -68.27 48.87 -13.83
C PHE A 2 -69.33 49.00 -14.93
N PHE A 3 -69.88 50.20 -15.10
CA PHE A 3 -70.74 50.53 -16.22
C PHE A 3 -69.94 51.34 -17.24
N THR A 4 -69.81 50.84 -18.45
CA THR A 4 -69.02 51.50 -19.51
C THR A 4 -69.76 51.41 -20.82
N SER A 5 -70.07 52.55 -21.45
CA SER A 5 -70.36 52.57 -22.88
C SER A 5 -69.05 52.68 -23.67
N VAL A 6 -68.98 51.96 -24.79
CA VAL A 6 -67.88 52.05 -25.74
C VAL A 6 -68.47 52.52 -27.06
N PRO A 7 -67.92 53.57 -27.69
CA PRO A 7 -68.43 54.02 -28.97
C PRO A 7 -68.31 52.92 -30.03
N SER A 8 -69.40 52.67 -30.77
CA SER A 8 -69.42 51.68 -31.84
C SER A 8 -68.79 52.24 -33.11
N GLY A 9 -67.78 51.56 -33.65
CA GLY A 9 -67.19 51.89 -34.95
C GLY A 9 -65.72 51.51 -35.06
N ARG A 10 -65.25 51.26 -36.28
CA ARG A 10 -63.85 50.90 -36.54
C ARG A 10 -62.99 52.15 -36.73
N VAL A 11 -61.74 52.10 -36.25
CA VAL A 11 -60.72 53.11 -36.50
C VAL A 11 -60.06 52.83 -37.85
N GLY A 12 -59.97 53.82 -38.73
CA GLY A 12 -59.36 53.65 -40.04
C GLY A 12 -59.47 54.90 -40.92
N ARG A 13 -58.97 54.80 -42.15
CA ARG A 13 -59.13 55.83 -43.19
C ARG A 13 -60.16 55.45 -44.27
N GLY A 14 -60.89 54.34 -44.04
CA GLY A 14 -61.87 53.81 -44.98
C GLY A 14 -63.20 54.56 -44.90
N ARG A 15 -64.06 54.37 -45.91
CA ARG A 15 -65.38 55.02 -45.94
C ARG A 15 -66.34 54.51 -44.85
N GLU A 16 -66.03 53.37 -44.24
CA GLU A 16 -66.79 52.73 -43.15
C GLU A 16 -66.16 52.94 -41.75
N SER A 17 -65.05 53.66 -41.63
CA SER A 17 -64.46 53.95 -40.31
C SER A 17 -65.13 55.16 -39.65
N ALA A 18 -65.71 54.94 -38.47
CA ALA A 18 -66.33 56.00 -37.68
C ALA A 18 -65.31 56.96 -37.03
N TYR A 19 -64.05 56.54 -36.93
CA TYR A 19 -62.95 57.32 -36.34
C TYR A 19 -61.75 57.35 -37.27
N PHE A 20 -61.22 58.54 -37.53
CA PHE A 20 -60.10 58.77 -38.47
C PHE A 20 -58.72 58.43 -37.89
N SER A 21 -58.60 58.36 -36.56
CA SER A 21 -57.35 58.03 -35.85
C SER A 21 -57.61 57.40 -34.48
N ASN A 22 -56.59 56.77 -33.90
CA ASN A 22 -56.67 56.23 -32.54
C ASN A 22 -56.95 57.33 -31.51
N GLU A 23 -56.41 58.53 -31.70
CA GLU A 23 -56.68 59.68 -30.83
C GLU A 23 -58.14 60.13 -30.92
N ALA A 24 -58.72 60.12 -32.12
CA ALA A 24 -60.13 60.43 -32.34
C ALA A 24 -61.06 59.43 -31.64
N PHE A 25 -60.67 58.14 -31.64
CA PHE A 25 -61.39 57.10 -30.91
C PHE A 25 -61.28 57.28 -29.39
N VAL A 26 -60.08 57.57 -28.86
CA VAL A 26 -59.88 57.86 -27.43
C VAL A 26 -60.69 59.10 -27.00
N ALA A 27 -60.74 60.14 -27.84
CA ALA A 27 -61.58 61.31 -27.60
C ALA A 27 -63.08 60.96 -27.61
N GLY A 28 -63.50 60.06 -28.51
CA GLY A 28 -64.86 59.51 -28.55
C GLY A 28 -65.22 58.73 -27.28
N VAL A 29 -64.32 57.89 -26.78
CA VAL A 29 -64.47 57.14 -25.52
C VAL A 29 -64.59 58.09 -24.33
N ARG A 30 -63.76 59.15 -24.27
CA ARG A 30 -63.86 60.18 -23.22
C ARG A 30 -65.19 60.94 -23.28
N ARG A 31 -65.74 61.18 -24.47
CA ARG A 31 -67.05 61.83 -24.63
C ARG A 31 -68.18 60.93 -24.15
N ALA A 32 -68.19 59.67 -24.57
CA ALA A 32 -69.16 58.67 -24.13
C ALA A 32 -69.14 58.47 -22.59
N GLU A 33 -67.93 58.46 -21.99
CA GLU A 33 -67.77 58.40 -20.52
C GLU A 33 -68.36 59.63 -19.81
N ARG A 34 -68.23 60.84 -20.38
CA ARG A 34 -68.85 62.05 -19.83
C ARG A 34 -70.37 61.99 -19.93
N ASP A 35 -70.89 61.52 -21.07
CA ASP A 35 -72.33 61.40 -21.30
C ASP A 35 -72.96 60.37 -20.36
N ASP A 36 -72.30 59.22 -20.15
CA ASP A 36 -72.70 58.21 -19.18
C ASP A 36 -72.70 58.78 -17.75
N SER A 37 -71.65 59.52 -17.38
CA SER A 37 -71.53 60.13 -16.06
C SER A 37 -72.65 61.15 -15.80
N MET A 38 -72.96 61.99 -16.79
CA MET A 38 -74.07 62.95 -16.72
C MET A 38 -75.43 62.24 -16.66
N HIS A 39 -75.62 61.16 -17.42
CA HIS A 39 -76.86 60.40 -17.44
C HIS A 39 -77.12 59.72 -16.08
N VAL A 40 -76.09 59.10 -15.49
CA VAL A 40 -76.18 58.46 -14.17
C VAL A 40 -76.44 59.50 -13.07
N ALA A 41 -75.76 60.65 -13.12
CA ALA A 41 -75.99 61.74 -12.18
C ALA A 41 -77.42 62.32 -12.27
N ALA A 42 -77.95 62.47 -13.50
CA ALA A 42 -79.29 62.99 -13.74
C ALA A 42 -80.40 62.03 -13.28
N LYS A 43 -80.19 60.71 -13.36
CA LYS A 43 -81.20 59.70 -13.03
C LYS A 43 -81.25 59.33 -11.54
N LEU A 44 -80.11 59.33 -10.85
CA LEU A 44 -80.01 58.88 -9.45
C LEU A 44 -80.03 60.04 -8.43
N GLY A 45 -79.94 61.29 -8.88
CA GLY A 45 -79.88 62.47 -8.01
C GLY A 45 -78.51 62.67 -7.35
N PRO A 46 -78.30 63.82 -6.66
CA PRO A 46 -76.97 64.26 -6.21
C PRO A 46 -76.34 63.36 -5.13
N THR A 47 -77.13 62.70 -4.28
CA THR A 47 -76.62 61.85 -3.20
C THR A 47 -76.27 60.43 -3.65
N ALA A 48 -77.15 59.76 -4.40
CA ALA A 48 -76.90 58.40 -4.89
C ALA A 48 -76.01 58.37 -6.15
N GLY A 49 -76.11 59.37 -7.03
CA GLY A 49 -75.24 59.50 -8.20
C GLY A 49 -73.76 59.62 -7.82
N THR A 50 -73.44 60.41 -6.78
CA THR A 50 -72.06 60.60 -6.30
C THR A 50 -71.41 59.29 -5.82
N GLN A 51 -72.19 58.33 -5.32
CA GLN A 51 -71.68 57.01 -4.91
C GLN A 51 -71.43 56.08 -6.11
N CYS A 52 -72.12 56.27 -7.23
CA CYS A 52 -72.00 55.41 -8.42
C CYS A 52 -70.99 55.92 -9.45
N LEU A 53 -70.72 57.23 -9.49
CA LEU A 53 -69.72 57.85 -10.39
C LEU A 53 -68.31 57.21 -10.38
N PRO A 54 -67.77 56.67 -9.27
CA PRO A 54 -66.49 55.97 -9.26
C PRO A 54 -66.47 54.68 -10.10
N HIS A 55 -67.64 54.13 -10.44
CA HIS A 55 -67.82 52.88 -11.18
C HIS A 55 -68.32 53.07 -12.62
N VAL A 56 -68.35 54.32 -13.11
CA VAL A 56 -68.80 54.66 -14.46
C VAL A 56 -67.61 55.09 -15.31
N GLY A 57 -67.51 54.57 -16.53
CA GLY A 57 -66.53 54.99 -17.52
C GLY A 57 -65.32 54.09 -17.73
N VAL A 58 -64.80 54.10 -18.95
CA VAL A 58 -63.65 53.27 -19.38
C VAL A 58 -62.36 53.71 -18.68
N SER A 59 -62.18 55.00 -18.39
CA SER A 59 -60.98 55.49 -17.69
C SER A 59 -60.94 54.99 -16.24
N ARG A 60 -62.09 54.92 -15.57
CA ARG A 60 -62.21 54.36 -14.21
C ARG A 60 -62.00 52.85 -14.19
N LEU A 61 -62.56 52.12 -15.15
CA LEU A 61 -62.32 50.68 -15.32
C LEU A 61 -60.83 50.39 -15.59
N ARG A 62 -60.19 51.15 -16.48
CA ARG A 62 -58.76 51.04 -16.78
C ARG A 62 -57.92 51.22 -15.53
N ARG A 63 -58.10 52.31 -14.77
CA ARG A 63 -57.38 52.54 -13.51
C ARG A 63 -57.61 51.43 -12.49
N PHE A 64 -58.83 50.90 -12.40
CA PHE A 64 -59.13 49.78 -11.51
C PHE A 64 -58.38 48.50 -11.92
N LEU A 65 -58.34 48.19 -13.22
CA LEU A 65 -57.61 47.03 -13.73
C LEU A 65 -56.09 47.21 -13.57
N GLU A 66 -55.55 48.39 -13.88
CA GLU A 66 -54.13 48.71 -13.68
C GLU A 66 -53.73 48.54 -12.21
N ARG A 67 -54.49 49.13 -11.27
CA ARG A 67 -54.26 48.95 -9.83
C ARG A 67 -54.36 47.49 -9.41
N ARG A 68 -55.37 46.75 -9.90
CA ARG A 68 -55.56 45.34 -9.54
C ARG A 68 -54.44 44.44 -10.09
N VAL A 69 -53.94 44.71 -11.29
CA VAL A 69 -52.80 44.01 -11.89
C VAL A 69 -51.52 44.34 -11.14
N GLU A 70 -51.31 45.62 -10.80
CA GLU A 70 -50.18 46.07 -10.00
C GLU A 70 -50.18 45.45 -8.59
N ASP A 71 -51.31 45.46 -7.90
CA ASP A 71 -51.48 44.81 -6.59
C ASP A 71 -51.23 43.30 -6.65
N CYS A 72 -51.65 42.66 -7.75
CA CYS A 72 -51.37 41.24 -7.99
C CYS A 72 -49.87 41.01 -8.23
N TYR A 73 -49.24 41.86 -9.04
CA TYR A 73 -47.81 41.81 -9.33
C TYR A 73 -46.98 42.02 -8.06
N ARG A 74 -47.19 43.10 -7.30
CA ARG A 74 -46.47 43.41 -6.06
C ARG A 74 -46.58 42.28 -5.03
N ARG A 75 -47.79 41.72 -4.84
CA ARG A 75 -48.00 40.55 -3.95
C ARG A 75 -47.24 39.31 -4.42
N ASN A 76 -47.24 39.04 -5.72
CA ASN A 76 -46.52 37.90 -6.27
C ASN A 76 -45.00 38.08 -6.22
N VAL A 77 -44.48 39.29 -6.51
CA VAL A 77 -43.05 39.63 -6.44
C VAL A 77 -42.53 39.52 -5.01
N ALA A 78 -43.25 40.05 -4.04
CA ALA A 78 -42.90 39.95 -2.62
C ALA A 78 -42.79 38.50 -2.15
N ARG A 79 -43.47 37.55 -2.81
CA ARG A 79 -43.35 36.11 -2.54
C ARG A 79 -42.26 35.42 -3.36
N ILE A 80 -42.17 35.73 -4.65
CA ILE A 80 -41.30 35.02 -5.61
C ILE A 80 -39.83 35.44 -5.47
N VAL A 81 -39.53 36.72 -5.23
CA VAL A 81 -38.14 37.20 -5.12
C VAL A 81 -37.39 36.55 -3.95
N PRO A 82 -37.95 36.47 -2.72
CA PRO A 82 -37.28 35.75 -1.63
C PRO A 82 -37.08 34.27 -1.92
N LEU A 83 -38.02 33.62 -2.62
CA LEU A 83 -37.88 32.22 -3.03
C LEU A 83 -36.73 32.05 -4.03
N LEU A 84 -36.63 32.93 -5.03
CA LEU A 84 -35.52 32.93 -5.99
C LEU A 84 -34.17 33.18 -5.32
N GLN A 85 -34.09 34.12 -4.37
CA GLN A 85 -32.87 34.38 -3.59
C GLN A 85 -32.48 33.16 -2.74
N ARG A 86 -33.46 32.48 -2.15
CA ARG A 86 -33.21 31.25 -1.38
C ARG A 86 -32.72 30.10 -2.26
N GLU A 87 -33.29 29.92 -3.45
CA GLU A 87 -32.81 28.88 -4.37
C GLU A 87 -31.45 29.25 -4.97
N LEU A 88 -31.18 30.54 -5.25
CA LEU A 88 -29.86 31.01 -5.66
C LEU A 88 -28.78 30.67 -4.62
N THR A 89 -28.99 31.07 -3.37
CA THR A 89 -28.03 30.82 -2.28
C THR A 89 -27.78 29.32 -2.05
N LYS A 90 -28.82 28.48 -2.21
CA LYS A 90 -28.66 27.02 -2.18
C LYS A 90 -27.85 26.50 -3.37
N ALA A 91 -28.13 26.98 -4.59
CA ALA A 91 -27.42 26.57 -5.79
C ALA A 91 -25.95 26.99 -5.72
N GLU A 92 -25.64 28.20 -5.25
CA GLU A 92 -24.28 28.68 -4.99
C GLU A 92 -23.56 27.83 -3.93
N GLY A 93 -24.24 27.48 -2.83
CA GLY A 93 -23.68 26.59 -1.81
C GLY A 93 -23.35 25.20 -2.36
N ARG A 94 -24.24 24.63 -3.19
CA ARG A 94 -24.01 23.35 -3.88
C ARG A 94 -22.87 23.44 -4.88
N LEU A 95 -22.78 24.53 -5.63
CA LEU A 95 -21.70 24.78 -6.58
C LEU A 95 -20.35 24.82 -5.86
N LEU A 96 -20.27 25.53 -4.74
CA LEU A 96 -19.06 25.65 -3.95
C LEU A 96 -18.64 24.30 -3.32
N SER A 97 -19.60 23.46 -2.89
CA SER A 97 -19.31 22.07 -2.47
C SER A 97 -18.75 21.25 -3.63
N THR A 98 -19.39 21.33 -4.81
CA THR A 98 -18.98 20.57 -6.00
C THR A 98 -17.59 21.00 -6.48
N GLU A 99 -17.25 22.29 -6.39
CA GLU A 99 -15.92 22.82 -6.70
C GLU A 99 -14.86 22.36 -5.69
N ARG A 100 -15.20 22.29 -4.40
CA ARG A 100 -14.32 21.71 -3.38
C ARG A 100 -14.08 20.22 -3.65
N GLU A 101 -15.11 19.45 -3.96
CA GLU A 101 -15.00 18.03 -4.33
C GLU A 101 -14.14 17.83 -5.60
N LEU A 102 -14.32 18.67 -6.62
CA LEU A 102 -13.49 18.69 -7.83
C LEU A 102 -12.02 19.00 -7.52
N SER A 103 -11.77 19.94 -6.62
CA SER A 103 -10.41 20.27 -6.17
C SER A 103 -9.78 19.14 -5.35
N ALA A 104 -10.59 18.43 -4.55
CA ALA A 104 -10.18 17.29 -3.76
C ALA A 104 -9.80 16.08 -4.63
N LEU A 105 -10.52 15.90 -5.74
CA LEU A 105 -10.24 14.88 -6.77
C LEU A 105 -9.11 15.29 -7.75
N SER A 106 -8.29 16.28 -7.38
CA SER A 106 -7.11 16.62 -8.16
C SER A 106 -6.07 15.48 -8.09
N LEU A 107 -5.46 15.17 -9.22
CA LEU A 107 -4.39 14.16 -9.32
C LEU A 107 -3.24 14.43 -8.34
N ASP A 108 -2.96 15.70 -8.07
CA ASP A 108 -1.88 16.11 -7.17
C ASP A 108 -2.19 15.78 -5.70
N GLN A 109 -3.44 15.97 -5.26
CA GLN A 109 -3.84 15.59 -3.90
C GLN A 109 -3.89 14.07 -3.72
N LEU A 110 -4.32 13.35 -4.74
CA LEU A 110 -4.32 11.89 -4.69
C LEU A 110 -2.89 11.33 -4.68
N LYS A 111 -1.98 11.90 -5.47
CA LYS A 111 -0.55 11.58 -5.40
C LYS A 111 0.01 11.88 -4.01
N ALA A 112 -0.31 13.03 -3.43
CA ALA A 112 0.12 13.37 -2.07
C ALA A 112 -0.40 12.37 -1.02
N SER A 113 -1.69 12.00 -1.07
CA SER A 113 -2.28 10.99 -0.18
C SER A 113 -1.65 9.60 -0.38
N ALA A 114 -1.33 9.24 -1.63
CA ALA A 114 -0.67 7.99 -1.96
C ALA A 114 0.80 7.97 -1.47
N GLU A 115 1.52 9.09 -1.54
CA GLU A 115 2.86 9.24 -0.97
C GLU A 115 2.85 9.14 0.56
N GLU A 116 1.85 9.75 1.21
CA GLU A 116 1.64 9.66 2.65
C GLU A 116 1.37 8.20 3.07
N TYR A 117 0.43 7.51 2.40
CA TYR A 117 0.17 6.09 2.64
C TYR A 117 1.42 5.24 2.46
N ARG A 118 2.21 5.49 1.42
CA ARG A 118 3.48 4.79 1.17
C ARG A 118 4.43 4.94 2.35
N GLU A 119 4.61 6.15 2.87
CA GLU A 119 5.49 6.41 4.02
C GLU A 119 4.99 5.72 5.29
N HIS A 120 3.68 5.75 5.55
CA HIS A 120 3.09 5.03 6.66
C HIS A 120 3.26 3.52 6.52
N PHE A 121 3.04 2.98 5.32
CA PHE A 121 3.23 1.56 5.02
C PHE A 121 4.68 1.11 5.27
N VAL A 122 5.66 1.86 4.77
CA VAL A 122 7.08 1.56 5.00
C VAL A 122 7.44 1.59 6.47
N ARG A 123 6.94 2.59 7.23
CA ARG A 123 7.19 2.69 8.66
C ARG A 123 6.59 1.51 9.43
N ALA A 124 5.33 1.20 9.14
CA ALA A 124 4.62 0.09 9.77
C ALA A 124 5.26 -1.27 9.41
N LEU A 125 5.72 -1.46 8.18
CA LEU A 125 6.49 -2.64 7.76
C LEU A 125 7.79 -2.76 8.56
N GLY A 126 8.55 -1.68 8.70
CA GLY A 126 9.76 -1.65 9.54
C GLY A 126 9.48 -2.06 10.99
N SER A 127 8.42 -1.52 11.59
CA SER A 127 7.99 -1.89 12.94
C SER A 127 7.53 -3.34 13.05
N ALA A 128 6.83 -3.87 12.05
CA ALA A 128 6.39 -5.25 12.03
C ALA A 128 7.56 -6.25 11.89
N ILE A 129 8.59 -5.89 11.12
CA ILE A 129 9.84 -6.66 11.04
C ILE A 129 10.62 -6.59 12.35
N GLN A 130 10.71 -5.41 12.97
CA GLN A 130 11.47 -5.26 14.23
C GLN A 130 10.82 -5.98 15.41
N GLY A 131 9.50 -6.12 15.37
CA GLY A 131 8.70 -6.69 16.44
C GLY A 131 7.67 -5.67 16.92
N THR A 132 6.41 -6.10 16.93
CA THR A 132 5.31 -5.24 17.33
C THR A 132 4.26 -6.03 18.10
N ILE A 133 3.65 -5.36 19.08
CA ILE A 133 2.45 -5.86 19.79
C ILE A 133 1.17 -5.33 19.16
N HIS A 134 1.29 -4.47 18.13
CA HIS A 134 0.15 -3.82 17.52
C HIS A 134 -0.69 -4.79 16.68
N ALA A 135 -0.12 -5.86 16.15
CA ALA A 135 -0.89 -6.88 15.47
C ALA A 135 -1.40 -7.93 16.47
N PRO A 136 -2.71 -8.22 16.52
CA PRO A 136 -3.23 -9.26 17.41
C PRO A 136 -2.73 -10.64 16.99
N PRO A 137 -2.04 -11.39 17.88
CA PRO A 137 -1.48 -12.70 17.55
C PRO A 137 -2.56 -13.75 17.31
N ASP A 138 -3.78 -13.55 17.83
CA ASP A 138 -4.90 -14.48 17.61
C ASP A 138 -5.39 -14.48 16.16
N GLN A 139 -5.31 -13.34 15.47
CA GLN A 139 -5.77 -13.19 14.10
C GLN A 139 -4.66 -13.47 13.08
N PHE A 140 -3.44 -13.00 13.35
CA PHE A 140 -2.35 -13.03 12.39
C PHE A 140 -1.20 -13.95 12.78
N GLY A 141 -1.12 -14.38 14.04
CA GLY A 141 -0.01 -15.19 14.52
C GLY A 141 -0.17 -16.67 14.20
N GLU A 142 0.93 -17.29 13.79
CA GLU A 142 1.02 -18.72 13.50
C GLU A 142 1.91 -19.43 14.51
N THR A 143 1.50 -20.65 14.88
CA THR A 143 2.33 -21.60 15.61
C THR A 143 3.26 -22.33 14.63
N LEU A 144 4.29 -23.01 15.13
CA LEU A 144 5.21 -23.76 14.26
C LEU A 144 4.48 -24.81 13.42
N GLU A 145 3.56 -25.55 14.05
CA GLU A 145 2.74 -26.57 13.39
C GLU A 145 1.92 -25.99 12.22
N SER A 146 1.30 -24.82 12.43
CA SER A 146 0.53 -24.14 11.38
C SER A 146 1.41 -23.74 10.20
N GLU A 147 2.64 -23.29 10.47
CA GLU A 147 3.59 -22.94 9.40
C GLU A 147 4.04 -24.17 8.63
N GLN A 148 4.34 -25.26 9.32
CA GLN A 148 4.74 -26.52 8.71
C GLN A 148 3.65 -27.09 7.81
N LEU A 149 2.38 -26.96 8.23
CA LEU A 149 1.24 -27.41 7.44
C LEU A 149 0.99 -26.57 6.18
N GLN A 150 1.25 -25.26 6.23
CA GLN A 150 1.01 -24.37 5.09
C GLN A 150 2.20 -24.27 4.13
N ALA A 151 3.42 -24.24 4.65
CA ALA A 151 4.63 -23.92 3.90
C ALA A 151 5.72 -25.01 4.01
N GLY A 152 5.39 -26.16 4.58
CA GLY A 152 6.23 -27.35 4.63
C GLY A 152 7.14 -27.44 5.86
N SER A 153 7.56 -28.66 6.18
CA SER A 153 8.56 -28.95 7.22
C SER A 153 9.96 -29.08 6.59
N PHE A 154 10.99 -28.68 7.32
CA PHE A 154 12.39 -28.97 6.97
C PHE A 154 12.80 -30.41 7.27
N VAL A 155 12.01 -31.09 8.10
CA VAL A 155 12.35 -32.38 8.71
C VAL A 155 11.33 -33.42 8.25
N ASP A 156 11.84 -34.56 7.81
CA ASP A 156 11.05 -35.74 7.52
C ASP A 156 10.79 -36.51 8.83
N ALA A 157 9.55 -36.46 9.32
CA ALA A 157 9.15 -36.95 10.65
C ALA A 157 9.35 -38.47 10.86
N GLY A 158 9.64 -39.23 9.80
CA GLY A 158 9.74 -40.70 9.85
C GLY A 158 11.08 -41.28 10.31
N ARG A 159 12.09 -40.46 10.65
CA ARG A 159 13.50 -40.94 10.75
C ARG A 159 14.15 -40.86 12.14
N VAL A 160 13.52 -40.26 13.14
CA VAL A 160 14.12 -40.07 14.48
C VAL A 160 13.13 -40.42 15.58
N ASP A 161 13.65 -40.89 16.72
CA ASP A 161 12.91 -41.15 17.94
C ASP A 161 12.17 -39.88 18.42
N GLY A 162 10.84 -39.89 18.33
CA GLY A 162 9.99 -38.68 18.39
C GLY A 162 10.17 -37.87 19.69
N ASP A 163 10.23 -38.53 20.83
CA ASP A 163 10.32 -37.88 22.15
C ASP A 163 11.63 -37.12 22.36
N LYS A 164 12.74 -37.63 21.82
CA LYS A 164 14.04 -36.95 21.90
C LYS A 164 14.09 -35.76 20.94
N TRP A 165 13.46 -35.93 19.77
CA TRP A 165 13.40 -34.91 18.74
C TRP A 165 12.60 -33.68 19.18
N GLU A 166 11.41 -33.89 19.75
CA GLU A 166 10.54 -32.82 20.24
C GLU A 166 11.23 -31.99 21.32
N ARG A 167 11.89 -32.63 22.28
CA ARG A 167 12.65 -31.93 23.34
C ARG A 167 13.78 -31.08 22.79
N LEU A 168 14.54 -31.60 21.81
CA LEU A 168 15.62 -30.84 21.18
C LEU A 168 15.07 -29.65 20.37
N MET A 169 13.95 -29.84 19.67
CA MET A 169 13.28 -28.79 18.92
C MET A 169 12.76 -27.67 19.85
N GLU A 170 12.19 -28.01 21.00
CA GLU A 170 11.75 -27.01 22.00
C GLU A 170 12.91 -26.17 22.54
N VAL A 171 14.07 -26.79 22.77
CA VAL A 171 15.26 -26.11 23.32
C VAL A 171 15.96 -25.24 22.28
N GLU A 172 16.20 -25.75 21.07
CA GLU A 172 16.98 -25.05 20.05
C GLU A 172 16.17 -24.07 19.20
N VAL A 173 14.94 -24.43 18.82
CA VAL A 173 14.08 -23.55 17.99
C VAL A 173 13.33 -22.57 18.89
N GLY A 174 12.71 -23.08 19.96
CA GLY A 174 11.90 -22.32 20.91
C GLY A 174 10.63 -21.72 20.29
N ASN A 175 9.71 -21.27 21.15
CA ASN A 175 8.45 -20.62 20.75
C ASN A 175 7.60 -21.41 19.75
N THR A 176 7.62 -22.74 19.85
CA THR A 176 6.84 -23.69 19.03
C THR A 176 5.33 -23.43 19.13
N ASN A 177 4.83 -23.30 20.37
CA ASN A 177 3.41 -23.12 20.67
C ASN A 177 2.95 -21.65 20.64
N HIS A 178 3.87 -20.71 20.45
CA HIS A 178 3.56 -19.28 20.44
C HIS A 178 3.13 -18.82 19.04
N ARG A 179 2.04 -18.04 18.99
CA ARG A 179 1.55 -17.37 17.78
C ARG A 179 2.42 -16.16 17.49
N LEU A 180 3.39 -16.31 16.59
CA LEU A 180 4.33 -15.23 16.21
C LEU A 180 3.96 -14.62 14.86
N VAL A 181 4.39 -13.37 14.67
CA VAL A 181 4.23 -12.58 13.44
C VAL A 181 5.52 -11.83 13.11
N GLY A 182 5.68 -11.41 11.86
CA GLY A 182 6.75 -10.51 11.43
C GLY A 182 8.15 -11.09 11.63
N GLY A 183 9.08 -10.27 12.14
CA GLY A 183 10.48 -10.71 12.29
C GLY A 183 10.65 -11.85 13.29
N ALA A 184 9.84 -11.93 14.34
CA ALA A 184 9.89 -13.02 15.30
C ALA A 184 9.54 -14.37 14.64
N GLN A 185 8.54 -14.37 13.76
CA GLN A 185 8.16 -15.52 12.95
C GLN A 185 9.31 -15.91 12.00
N TYR A 186 9.88 -14.93 11.31
CA TYR A 186 11.01 -15.13 10.40
C TYR A 186 12.24 -15.75 11.10
N HIS A 187 12.61 -15.26 12.28
CA HIS A 187 13.74 -15.82 13.03
C HIS A 187 13.49 -17.23 13.56
N ARG A 188 12.23 -17.59 13.83
CA ARG A 188 11.88 -18.98 14.15
C ARG A 188 12.14 -19.89 12.95
N VAL A 189 11.79 -19.49 11.74
CA VAL A 189 12.09 -20.24 10.51
C VAL A 189 13.61 -20.44 10.34
N LEU A 190 14.42 -19.41 10.56
CA LEU A 190 15.89 -19.55 10.48
C LEU A 190 16.46 -20.50 11.55
N ARG A 191 15.89 -20.50 12.76
CA ARG A 191 16.29 -21.43 13.83
C ARG A 191 15.89 -22.86 13.51
N GLU A 192 14.67 -23.08 13.00
CA GLU A 192 14.20 -24.39 12.54
C GLU A 192 15.09 -24.93 11.40
N PHE A 193 15.46 -24.08 10.45
CA PHE A 193 16.41 -24.44 9.39
C PHE A 193 17.78 -24.83 9.95
N ALA A 194 18.36 -24.03 10.85
CA ALA A 194 19.65 -24.33 11.46
C ALA A 194 19.61 -25.66 12.24
N PHE A 195 18.52 -25.88 12.98
CA PHE A 195 18.25 -27.12 13.68
C PHE A 195 18.19 -28.33 12.72
N ALA A 196 17.45 -28.21 11.62
CA ALA A 196 17.31 -29.24 10.60
C ALA A 196 18.65 -29.57 9.92
N VAL A 197 19.46 -28.56 9.59
CA VAL A 197 20.80 -28.75 8.99
C VAL A 197 21.73 -29.48 9.96
N ARG A 198 21.74 -29.10 11.24
CA ARG A 198 22.60 -29.75 12.26
C ARG A 198 22.25 -31.23 12.43
N HIS A 199 20.95 -31.52 12.48
CA HIS A 199 20.43 -32.84 12.78
C HIS A 199 20.05 -33.68 11.55
N MET A 200 20.40 -33.23 10.34
CA MET A 200 20.15 -34.01 9.12
C MET A 200 20.81 -35.41 9.22
N PRO A 201 20.22 -36.47 8.64
CA PRO A 201 20.79 -37.80 8.72
C PRO A 201 22.21 -37.82 8.14
N SER A 202 23.06 -38.66 8.71
CA SER A 202 24.38 -38.89 8.13
C SER A 202 24.21 -39.52 6.75
N PRO A 203 24.93 -39.07 5.71
CA PRO A 203 24.80 -39.68 4.39
C PRO A 203 25.22 -41.14 4.46
N GLU A 204 24.38 -42.04 3.94
CA GLU A 204 24.77 -43.43 3.73
C GLU A 204 25.82 -43.48 2.62
N ILE A 205 26.93 -44.15 2.89
CA ILE A 205 28.06 -44.29 1.98
C ILE A 205 28.17 -45.78 1.64
N THR A 206 28.03 -46.11 0.37
CA THR A 206 28.12 -47.49 -0.10
C THR A 206 29.57 -47.84 -0.46
N ASP A 207 29.92 -49.12 -0.39
CA ASP A 207 31.24 -49.60 -0.80
C ASP A 207 31.49 -49.32 -2.30
N ASP A 208 30.43 -49.33 -3.12
CA ASP A 208 30.48 -48.96 -4.53
C ASP A 208 30.85 -47.49 -4.72
N GLU A 209 30.30 -46.57 -3.92
CA GLU A 209 30.67 -45.14 -3.97
C GLU A 209 32.15 -44.94 -3.61
N ILE A 210 32.64 -45.70 -2.63
CA ILE A 210 34.05 -45.66 -2.20
C ILE A 210 34.96 -46.20 -3.29
N ALA A 211 34.62 -47.35 -3.89
CA ALA A 211 35.39 -47.95 -4.99
C ALA A 211 35.44 -47.03 -6.22
N ASN A 212 34.30 -46.44 -6.60
CA ASN A 212 34.21 -45.51 -7.73
C ASN A 212 34.98 -44.20 -7.47
N ALA A 213 34.97 -43.68 -6.23
CA ALA A 213 35.69 -42.45 -5.89
C ALA A 213 37.20 -42.67 -5.70
N ALA A 214 37.64 -43.88 -5.35
CA ALA A 214 39.04 -44.24 -5.18
C ALA A 214 39.81 -44.33 -6.52
N GLY A 215 39.14 -44.76 -7.60
CA GLY A 215 39.68 -44.82 -8.96
C GLY A 215 40.80 -45.86 -9.18
N ILE A 216 41.38 -45.89 -10.38
CA ILE A 216 42.52 -46.74 -10.76
C ILE A 216 43.79 -45.88 -10.73
N GLY A 217 44.75 -46.20 -9.86
CA GLY A 217 46.09 -45.60 -9.86
C GLY A 217 47.16 -46.63 -10.24
N ASP A 218 48.15 -46.22 -11.04
CA ASP A 218 49.25 -47.06 -11.56
C ASP A 218 50.21 -47.64 -10.49
N MET A 219 50.00 -47.35 -9.20
CA MET A 219 50.75 -47.97 -8.09
C MET A 219 49.80 -48.42 -6.99
N HIS A 220 49.66 -49.74 -6.85
CA HIS A 220 48.64 -50.43 -6.06
C HIS A 220 48.78 -50.40 -4.52
N ASP A 221 49.57 -49.51 -3.90
CA ASP A 221 49.85 -49.62 -2.45
C ASP A 221 49.44 -48.42 -1.59
N GLY A 222 48.80 -47.39 -2.16
CA GLY A 222 48.31 -46.23 -1.42
C GLY A 222 47.02 -45.69 -2.02
N VAL A 223 45.88 -46.25 -1.61
CA VAL A 223 44.57 -45.68 -1.96
C VAL A 223 44.55 -44.22 -1.46
N ASN A 224 44.23 -43.26 -2.33
CA ASN A 224 44.05 -41.87 -1.94
C ASN A 224 42.71 -41.70 -1.20
N PHE A 225 42.59 -42.29 0.00
CA PHE A 225 41.37 -42.32 0.82
C PHE A 225 40.79 -40.91 1.04
N MET A 226 41.66 -39.92 1.15
CA MET A 226 41.28 -38.52 1.32
C MET A 226 40.63 -37.94 0.07
N ARG A 227 41.16 -38.25 -1.13
CA ARG A 227 40.54 -37.81 -2.39
C ARG A 227 39.16 -38.44 -2.54
N ALA A 228 39.04 -39.73 -2.28
CA ALA A 228 37.77 -40.45 -2.33
C ALA A 228 36.76 -39.86 -1.33
N ALA A 229 37.17 -39.64 -0.08
CA ALA A 229 36.35 -39.00 0.95
C ALA A 229 35.88 -37.60 0.54
N CYS A 230 36.76 -36.76 -0.01
CA CYS A 230 36.40 -35.41 -0.45
C CYS A 230 35.38 -35.43 -1.61
N VAL A 231 35.58 -36.29 -2.62
CA VAL A 231 34.65 -36.41 -3.75
C VAL A 231 33.26 -36.84 -3.27
N ILE A 232 33.20 -37.86 -2.41
CA ILE A 232 31.94 -38.35 -1.84
C ILE A 232 31.30 -37.27 -0.96
N ALA A 233 32.07 -36.61 -0.09
CA ALA A 233 31.57 -35.56 0.79
C ALA A 233 30.97 -34.39 0.00
N VAL A 234 31.64 -33.94 -1.08
CA VAL A 234 31.12 -32.86 -1.95
C VAL A 234 29.80 -33.25 -2.59
N GLU A 235 29.69 -34.47 -3.12
CA GLU A 235 28.47 -34.93 -3.77
C GLU A 235 27.31 -35.06 -2.77
N LYS A 236 27.56 -35.69 -1.61
CA LYS A 236 26.56 -35.84 -0.55
C LYS A 236 26.15 -34.49 0.06
N ALA A 237 27.07 -33.53 0.17
CA ALA A 237 26.76 -32.18 0.63
C ALA A 237 25.81 -31.45 -0.31
N ARG A 238 26.03 -31.54 -1.63
CA ARG A 238 25.15 -30.91 -2.63
C ARG A 238 23.75 -31.51 -2.60
N LEU A 239 23.66 -32.85 -2.62
CA LEU A 239 22.39 -33.56 -2.56
C LEU A 239 21.62 -33.30 -1.26
N GLY A 240 22.32 -33.06 -0.15
CA GLY A 240 21.70 -32.81 1.15
C GLY A 240 21.31 -31.35 1.41
N PHE A 241 22.18 -30.38 1.04
CA PHE A 241 21.98 -28.97 1.40
C PHE A 241 21.06 -28.22 0.45
N ASP A 242 21.08 -28.51 -0.86
CA ASP A 242 20.25 -27.79 -1.83
C ASP A 242 18.74 -27.91 -1.57
N PRO A 243 18.18 -29.10 -1.25
CA PRO A 243 16.76 -29.22 -0.91
C PRO A 243 16.37 -28.38 0.31
N LEU A 244 17.23 -28.31 1.33
CA LEU A 244 16.96 -27.51 2.54
C LEU A 244 16.95 -26.00 2.24
N LEU A 245 17.75 -25.52 1.28
CA LEU A 245 17.68 -24.12 0.82
C LEU A 245 16.35 -23.82 0.13
N GLU A 246 15.84 -24.76 -0.67
CA GLU A 246 14.56 -24.59 -1.34
C GLU A 246 13.39 -24.63 -0.34
N SER A 247 13.45 -25.51 0.66
CA SER A 247 12.50 -25.47 1.79
C SER A 247 12.55 -24.14 2.54
N LEU A 248 13.75 -23.58 2.74
CA LEU A 248 13.93 -22.30 3.42
C LEU A 248 13.34 -21.15 2.60
N ARG A 249 13.51 -21.18 1.27
CA ARG A 249 12.87 -20.23 0.36
C ARG A 249 11.36 -20.20 0.56
N VAL A 250 10.70 -21.36 0.47
CA VAL A 250 9.24 -21.46 0.58
C VAL A 250 8.77 -20.91 1.92
N ARG A 251 9.42 -21.30 3.02
CA ARG A 251 9.07 -20.84 4.37
C ARG A 251 9.31 -19.35 4.56
N ALA A 252 10.44 -18.82 4.12
CA ALA A 252 10.77 -17.40 4.28
C ALA A 252 9.83 -16.49 3.44
N VAL A 253 9.52 -16.90 2.21
CA VAL A 253 8.56 -16.19 1.34
C VAL A 253 7.16 -16.19 1.94
N HIS A 254 6.71 -17.31 2.50
CA HIS A 254 5.41 -17.41 3.18
C HIS A 254 5.27 -16.38 4.30
N VAL A 255 6.26 -16.30 5.20
CA VAL A 255 6.24 -15.36 6.32
C VAL A 255 6.17 -13.91 5.83
N LEU A 256 6.97 -13.54 4.81
CA LEU A 256 6.98 -12.16 4.34
C LEU A 256 5.73 -11.79 3.53
N LYS A 257 5.19 -12.69 2.69
CA LYS A 257 3.92 -12.42 1.98
C LYS A 257 2.77 -12.13 2.96
N ARG A 258 2.69 -12.89 4.06
CA ARG A 258 1.68 -12.68 5.11
C ARG A 258 1.83 -11.35 5.85
N LEU A 259 3.05 -10.83 5.93
CA LEU A 259 3.34 -9.57 6.62
C LEU A 259 2.57 -8.39 6.02
N PHE A 260 2.24 -8.44 4.73
CA PHE A 260 1.44 -7.40 4.08
C PHE A 260 0.09 -7.18 4.77
N ALA A 261 -0.65 -8.26 5.05
CA ALA A 261 -1.96 -8.19 5.68
C ALA A 261 -1.89 -7.64 7.11
N VAL A 262 -0.80 -7.96 7.82
CA VAL A 262 -0.51 -7.44 9.16
C VAL A 262 -0.29 -5.93 9.11
N VAL A 263 0.54 -5.45 8.18
CA VAL A 263 0.81 -4.03 7.99
C VAL A 263 -0.46 -3.27 7.60
N GLU A 264 -1.29 -3.82 6.70
CA GLU A 264 -2.60 -3.22 6.37
C GLU A 264 -3.51 -3.08 7.59
N HIS A 265 -3.53 -4.08 8.47
CA HIS A 265 -4.31 -4.02 9.70
C HIS A 265 -3.79 -2.94 10.66
N MET A 266 -2.46 -2.82 10.81
CA MET A 266 -1.84 -1.78 11.63
C MET A 266 -2.21 -0.38 11.14
N LEU A 267 -2.12 -0.15 9.81
CA LEU A 267 -2.48 1.14 9.21
C LEU A 267 -3.95 1.51 9.42
N LYS A 268 -4.86 0.53 9.26
CA LYS A 268 -6.29 0.75 9.50
C LYS A 268 -6.58 1.11 10.94
N ARG A 269 -5.92 0.47 11.90
CA ARG A 269 -6.14 0.73 13.32
C ARG A 269 -5.59 2.09 13.76
N GLU A 270 -4.50 2.54 13.17
CA GLU A 270 -3.91 3.86 13.44
C GLU A 270 -4.64 5.01 12.73
N GLY A 271 -5.65 4.71 11.91
CA GLY A 271 -6.38 5.72 11.13
C GLY A 271 -5.55 6.34 10.00
N LEU A 272 -4.39 5.76 9.68
CA LEU A 272 -3.45 6.22 8.65
C LEU A 272 -3.79 5.68 7.26
N SER A 273 -5.07 5.39 7.05
CA SER A 273 -5.59 4.82 5.82
C SER A 273 -6.08 5.92 4.88
N MET A 274 -5.89 5.72 3.56
CA MET A 274 -6.55 6.57 2.57
C MET A 274 -8.07 6.40 2.63
N SER A 275 -8.80 7.33 1.98
CA SER A 275 -10.25 7.25 1.79
C SER A 275 -10.67 5.90 1.21
N GLU A 276 -11.75 5.30 1.74
CA GLU A 276 -12.17 3.92 1.45
C GLU A 276 -12.36 3.62 -0.05
N SER A 277 -12.77 4.64 -0.82
CA SER A 277 -12.97 4.53 -2.28
C SER A 277 -11.67 4.24 -3.04
N HIS A 278 -10.56 4.83 -2.62
CA HIS A 278 -9.27 4.78 -3.33
C HIS A 278 -8.25 3.84 -2.66
N GLN A 279 -8.54 3.40 -1.43
CA GLN A 279 -7.66 2.51 -0.67
C GLN A 279 -7.48 1.14 -1.33
N LYS A 280 -8.57 0.52 -1.81
CA LYS A 280 -8.52 -0.87 -2.31
C LYS A 280 -7.68 -1.01 -3.59
N PRO A 281 -7.87 -0.19 -4.64
CA PRO A 281 -7.05 -0.29 -5.86
C PRO A 281 -5.58 0.01 -5.58
N PHE A 282 -5.31 1.03 -4.75
CA PHE A 282 -3.95 1.41 -4.41
C PHE A 282 -3.24 0.34 -3.58
N SER A 283 -3.89 -0.21 -2.55
CA SER A 283 -3.33 -1.29 -1.74
C SER A 283 -3.02 -2.53 -2.59
N PHE A 284 -3.85 -2.86 -3.58
CA PHE A 284 -3.57 -3.96 -4.50
C PHE A 284 -2.27 -3.74 -5.31
N ILE A 285 -2.01 -2.52 -5.77
CA ILE A 285 -0.74 -2.21 -6.46
C ILE A 285 0.44 -2.31 -5.51
N VAL A 286 0.33 -1.72 -4.31
CA VAL A 286 1.40 -1.79 -3.31
C VAL A 286 1.68 -3.26 -2.96
N ARG A 287 0.64 -4.10 -2.85
CA ARG A 287 0.77 -5.55 -2.66
C ARG A 287 1.54 -6.20 -3.80
N ARG A 288 1.18 -5.91 -5.05
CA ARG A 288 1.86 -6.47 -6.22
C ARG A 288 3.34 -6.07 -6.28
N ILE A 289 3.65 -4.80 -6.01
CA ILE A 289 5.03 -4.31 -5.95
C ILE A 289 5.80 -5.01 -4.81
N TYR A 290 5.15 -5.18 -3.66
CA TYR A 290 5.71 -5.86 -2.51
C TYR A 290 6.02 -7.34 -2.78
N GLU A 291 5.07 -8.08 -3.36
CA GLU A 291 5.25 -9.48 -3.74
C GLU A 291 6.36 -9.66 -4.77
N ASN A 292 6.42 -8.80 -5.79
CA ASN A 292 7.52 -8.81 -6.77
C ASN A 292 8.88 -8.55 -6.12
N PHE A 293 8.93 -7.65 -5.13
CA PHE A 293 10.16 -7.39 -4.38
C PHE A 293 10.59 -8.59 -3.54
N ILE A 294 9.64 -9.32 -2.93
CA ILE A 294 9.92 -10.55 -2.18
C ILE A 294 10.59 -11.59 -3.09
N GLU A 295 9.98 -11.88 -4.24
CA GLU A 295 10.49 -12.88 -5.20
C GLU A 295 11.90 -12.48 -5.72
N ALA A 296 12.09 -11.22 -6.10
CA ALA A 296 13.40 -10.75 -6.57
C ALA A 296 14.47 -10.81 -5.46
N SER A 297 14.12 -10.47 -4.23
CA SER A 297 15.07 -10.46 -3.10
C SER A 297 15.44 -11.87 -2.66
N ILE A 298 14.48 -12.82 -2.66
CA ILE A 298 14.79 -14.20 -2.27
C ILE A 298 15.65 -14.89 -3.32
N ASP A 299 15.39 -14.65 -4.61
CA ASP A 299 16.17 -15.26 -5.68
C ASP A 299 17.63 -14.76 -5.66
N ASP A 300 17.87 -13.45 -5.47
CA ASP A 300 19.21 -12.88 -5.28
C ASP A 300 19.92 -13.45 -4.04
N CYS A 301 19.19 -13.65 -2.94
CA CYS A 301 19.74 -14.27 -1.74
C CYS A 301 20.13 -15.73 -1.96
N LEU A 302 19.29 -16.52 -2.65
CA LEU A 302 19.56 -17.93 -2.92
C LEU A 302 20.74 -18.15 -3.87
N VAL A 303 20.89 -17.31 -4.89
CA VAL A 303 22.07 -17.36 -5.78
C VAL A 303 23.34 -17.22 -4.95
N ARG A 304 23.39 -16.26 -4.01
CA ARG A 304 24.54 -16.06 -3.12
C ARG A 304 24.76 -17.24 -2.17
N CYS A 305 23.70 -17.83 -1.62
CA CYS A 305 23.82 -19.02 -0.77
C CYS A 305 24.37 -20.22 -1.55
N ARG A 306 23.93 -20.42 -2.80
CA ARG A 306 24.43 -21.49 -3.69
C ARG A 306 25.88 -21.26 -4.10
N ASP A 307 26.28 -20.01 -4.33
CA ASP A 307 27.67 -19.68 -4.63
C ASP A 307 28.60 -19.92 -3.42
N ASP A 308 28.15 -19.59 -2.22
CA ASP A 308 28.87 -19.93 -0.98
C ASP A 308 28.96 -21.45 -0.79
N LEU A 309 27.89 -22.20 -1.08
CA LEU A 309 27.91 -23.67 -1.03
C LEU A 309 28.90 -24.26 -2.05
N LYS A 310 28.93 -23.73 -3.27
CA LYS A 310 29.93 -24.10 -4.29
C LYS A 310 31.34 -23.77 -3.82
N ALA A 311 31.56 -22.64 -3.17
CA ALA A 311 32.86 -22.24 -2.64
C ALA A 311 33.31 -23.15 -1.48
N LEU A 312 32.41 -23.44 -0.54
CA LEU A 312 32.64 -24.35 0.59
C LEU A 312 33.05 -25.75 0.12
N THR A 313 32.42 -26.23 -0.96
CA THR A 313 32.69 -27.55 -1.54
C THR A 313 33.87 -27.57 -2.54
N ARG A 314 34.50 -26.42 -2.84
CA ARG A 314 35.56 -26.31 -3.87
C ARG A 314 36.96 -26.64 -3.36
N PHE A 315 37.30 -26.24 -2.13
CA PHE A 315 38.63 -26.45 -1.57
C PHE A 315 38.50 -27.16 -0.23
N VAL A 316 38.97 -28.42 -0.19
CA VAL A 316 39.15 -29.16 1.05
C VAL A 316 40.66 -29.33 1.23
N THR A 317 41.28 -28.42 1.98
CA THR A 317 42.70 -28.54 2.30
C THR A 317 42.88 -29.48 3.48
N TRP A 318 43.94 -30.28 3.45
CA TRP A 318 44.37 -31.16 4.53
C TRP A 318 45.88 -31.04 4.66
N ASP A 319 46.38 -30.74 5.85
CA ASP A 319 47.81 -30.79 6.14
C ASP A 319 48.13 -32.07 6.92
N LEU A 320 48.78 -33.04 6.26
CA LEU A 320 49.28 -34.27 6.90
C LEU A 320 50.68 -34.13 7.50
N ASN A 321 51.40 -33.04 7.19
CA ASN A 321 52.79 -32.88 7.57
C ASN A 321 53.00 -32.31 8.98
N GLU A 322 51.93 -31.85 9.65
CA GLU A 322 51.99 -31.49 11.07
C GLU A 322 51.52 -32.67 11.91
N ARG A 323 52.46 -33.37 12.58
CA ARG A 323 52.20 -34.35 13.65
C ARG A 323 51.57 -33.72 14.91
N SER A 324 50.89 -32.59 14.78
CA SER A 324 50.26 -31.85 15.88
C SER A 324 48.74 -31.94 15.77
N SER A 325 48.07 -32.12 16.91
CA SER A 325 46.64 -32.41 17.06
C SER A 325 45.68 -31.27 16.61
N GLY A 326 46.14 -30.36 15.74
CA GLY A 326 45.41 -29.18 15.27
C GLY A 326 45.34 -29.03 13.75
N ALA A 327 46.02 -29.86 12.97
CA ALA A 327 46.08 -29.71 11.50
C ALA A 327 44.71 -29.82 10.82
N LEU A 328 43.89 -30.77 11.28
CA LEU A 328 42.51 -31.00 10.86
C LEU A 328 41.56 -29.84 11.19
N HIS A 329 41.79 -29.18 12.32
CA HIS A 329 41.00 -28.04 12.78
C HIS A 329 41.36 -26.74 12.02
N ARG A 330 42.60 -26.62 11.52
CA ARG A 330 43.05 -25.47 10.70
C ARG A 330 42.76 -25.64 9.20
N SER A 331 42.55 -26.87 8.75
CA SER A 331 42.34 -27.18 7.34
C SER A 331 40.88 -27.09 6.90
N LEU A 332 39.97 -26.97 7.86
CA LEU A 332 38.57 -26.57 7.68
C LEU A 332 38.49 -25.02 7.64
N PRO A 333 37.52 -24.44 6.90
CA PRO A 333 37.40 -22.99 6.77
C PRO A 333 37.24 -22.34 8.15
N ASP A 334 38.28 -21.65 8.58
CA ASP A 334 38.32 -20.95 9.85
C ASP A 334 37.28 -19.82 9.85
N THR A 335 36.87 -19.41 11.05
CA THR A 335 35.77 -18.47 11.32
C THR A 335 36.02 -17.04 10.78
N SER A 336 37.07 -16.84 9.98
CA SER A 336 37.51 -15.55 9.41
C SER A 336 36.59 -15.01 8.30
N MET A 337 35.80 -15.85 7.61
CA MET A 337 34.79 -15.38 6.65
C MET A 337 33.73 -14.49 7.32
N VAL A 338 33.38 -14.76 8.58
CA VAL A 338 32.41 -13.95 9.35
C VAL A 338 32.96 -12.54 9.61
N GLN A 339 34.29 -12.40 9.78
CA GLN A 339 34.95 -11.11 9.98
C GLN A 339 35.04 -10.27 8.69
N ILE A 340 35.22 -10.92 7.53
CA ILE A 340 35.26 -10.22 6.24
C ILE A 340 33.86 -9.68 5.87
N TYR A 341 32.79 -10.44 6.17
CA TYR A 341 31.43 -9.97 5.96
C TYR A 341 30.98 -8.92 6.97
N SER A 342 31.37 -9.01 8.24
CA SER A 342 31.11 -7.93 9.22
C SER A 342 31.80 -6.62 8.80
N LEU A 343 33.03 -6.69 8.27
CA LEU A 343 33.75 -5.56 7.68
C LEU A 343 33.04 -5.00 6.42
N ALA A 344 32.47 -5.84 5.57
CA ALA A 344 31.72 -5.39 4.39
C ALA A 344 30.40 -4.68 4.77
N VAL A 345 29.73 -5.15 5.83
CA VAL A 345 28.53 -4.51 6.40
C VAL A 345 28.89 -3.18 7.06
N GLU A 346 30.00 -3.11 7.81
CA GLU A 346 30.52 -1.86 8.37
C GLU A 346 30.93 -0.84 7.30
N GLN A 347 31.53 -1.29 6.19
CA GLN A 347 31.89 -0.42 5.06
C GLN A 347 30.67 0.15 4.34
N ARG A 348 29.57 -0.62 4.26
CA ARG A 348 28.30 -0.15 3.69
C ARG A 348 27.59 0.85 4.62
N SER A 349 27.69 0.64 5.93
CA SER A 349 27.23 1.60 6.96
C SER A 349 28.04 2.91 6.91
N ARG A 350 29.38 2.83 6.84
CA ARG A 350 30.28 3.98 6.71
C ARG A 350 30.06 4.79 5.42
N ARG A 351 29.82 4.13 4.28
CA ARG A 351 29.50 4.81 3.00
C ARG A 351 28.19 5.62 3.04
N ARG A 352 27.25 5.28 3.92
CA ARG A 352 26.01 6.04 4.15
C ARG A 352 26.23 7.29 5.01
N SER A 353 27.20 7.26 5.94
CA SER A 353 27.55 8.41 6.79
C SER A 353 28.35 9.50 6.09
N THR A 354 29.00 9.18 4.96
CA THR A 354 29.84 10.14 4.20
C THR A 354 29.12 10.84 3.05
N SER A 355 27.88 10.47 2.72
CA SER A 355 27.09 11.13 1.65
C SER A 355 26.19 12.27 2.14
N SER A 356 26.19 12.59 3.44
CA SER A 356 25.49 13.76 4.00
C SER A 356 26.50 14.81 4.46
N GLY A 357 27.07 15.55 3.50
CA GLY A 357 28.01 16.63 3.76
C GLY A 357 27.39 18.03 3.61
N SER A 358 27.37 18.75 4.74
CA SER A 358 27.47 20.21 4.90
C SER A 358 26.21 21.02 5.26
N GLY A 359 26.25 21.66 6.44
CA GLY A 359 25.43 22.83 6.78
C GLY A 359 24.99 22.92 8.25
N GLY A 360 25.68 23.73 9.06
CA GLY A 360 25.04 24.53 10.13
C GLY A 360 24.93 23.93 11.54
N ARG A 361 25.65 24.54 12.48
CA ARG A 361 25.50 24.40 13.94
C ARG A 361 24.06 24.64 14.40
N ASN A 362 23.48 23.72 15.18
CA ASN A 362 22.85 24.06 16.46
C ASN A 362 22.72 22.83 17.37
N GLN A 363 23.20 22.94 18.61
CA GLN A 363 23.03 21.93 19.64
C GLN A 363 21.58 21.95 20.15
N GLN A 364 20.81 20.93 19.79
CA GLN A 364 19.72 20.43 20.62
C GLN A 364 19.86 18.91 20.70
N GLN A 365 20.05 18.41 21.92
CA GLN A 365 20.11 17.00 22.25
C GLN A 365 18.80 16.31 21.81
N ALA A 366 18.88 15.50 20.76
CA ALA A 366 17.90 14.49 20.44
C ALA A 366 18.29 13.18 21.16
N PRO A 367 17.33 12.37 21.63
CA PRO A 367 17.63 11.15 22.37
C PRO A 367 18.36 10.14 21.46
N ALA A 368 19.33 9.45 22.04
CA ALA A 368 20.17 8.46 21.36
C ALA A 368 19.30 7.41 20.65
N LYS A 369 19.36 7.40 19.32
CA LYS A 369 18.89 6.25 18.54
C LYS A 369 19.89 5.12 18.80
N GLU A 370 19.53 4.19 19.68
CA GLU A 370 20.20 2.90 19.82
C GLU A 370 20.40 2.28 18.43
N ASN A 371 21.63 1.90 18.10
CA ASN A 371 21.95 1.28 16.82
C ASN A 371 21.30 -0.10 16.78
N VAL A 372 20.16 -0.17 16.08
CA VAL A 372 19.41 -1.38 15.75
C VAL A 372 20.35 -2.49 15.22
N LEU A 373 21.44 -2.16 14.53
CA LEU A 373 22.38 -3.16 14.04
C LEU A 373 23.12 -3.93 15.16
N ASP A 374 23.46 -3.27 16.26
CA ASP A 374 24.28 -3.85 17.35
C ASP A 374 23.45 -4.82 18.20
N GLN A 375 22.18 -4.49 18.46
CA GLN A 375 21.25 -5.37 19.20
C GLN A 375 20.92 -6.64 18.41
N TRP A 376 20.84 -6.56 17.07
CA TRP A 376 20.55 -7.70 16.19
C TRP A 376 21.75 -8.61 15.99
N GLN A 377 22.96 -8.06 15.92
CA GLN A 377 24.21 -8.84 15.92
C GLN A 377 24.43 -9.55 17.27
N ALA A 378 24.09 -8.90 18.38
CA ALA A 378 24.15 -9.50 19.72
C ALA A 378 23.16 -10.67 19.89
N ALA A 379 21.94 -10.56 19.36
CA ALA A 379 20.94 -11.64 19.42
C ALA A 379 21.33 -12.86 18.58
N ASN A 380 21.88 -12.67 17.38
CA ASN A 380 22.38 -13.77 16.53
C ASN A 380 23.61 -14.47 17.13
N SER A 381 24.52 -13.72 17.77
CA SER A 381 25.70 -14.31 18.41
C SER A 381 25.36 -15.05 19.71
N ALA A 382 24.34 -14.60 20.46
CA ALA A 382 23.86 -15.29 21.66
C ALA A 382 23.03 -16.54 21.36
N GLY A 383 22.22 -16.56 20.29
CA GLY A 383 21.36 -17.70 19.93
C GLY A 383 22.06 -18.86 19.22
N LEU A 384 23.23 -18.62 18.62
CA LEU A 384 24.03 -19.64 17.92
C LEU A 384 25.21 -20.19 18.76
N GLY A 385 25.39 -19.69 19.99
CA GLY A 385 26.50 -20.05 20.89
C GLY A 385 26.30 -21.33 21.72
N GLY A 386 25.17 -22.01 21.57
CA GLY A 386 24.86 -23.25 22.30
C GLY A 386 25.23 -24.50 21.51
N ALA A 387 26.15 -25.29 22.06
CA ALA A 387 26.42 -26.70 21.73
C ALA A 387 27.00 -27.01 20.34
N GLY A 388 28.22 -26.53 20.09
CA GLY A 388 29.12 -27.04 19.05
C GLY A 388 30.38 -27.68 19.63
N SER A 389 30.27 -28.51 20.68
CA SER A 389 31.39 -29.34 21.08
C SER A 389 31.48 -30.50 20.09
N VAL A 390 32.31 -30.34 19.05
CA VAL A 390 32.79 -31.47 18.27
C VAL A 390 33.29 -32.48 19.28
N ASN A 391 32.62 -33.62 19.37
CA ASN A 391 32.86 -34.63 20.39
C ASN A 391 34.36 -34.99 20.30
N HIS A 392 35.15 -34.53 21.26
CA HIS A 392 36.60 -34.68 21.23
C HIS A 392 36.99 -36.15 21.11
N LYS A 393 36.11 -37.03 21.61
CA LYS A 393 36.16 -38.48 21.49
C LYS A 393 36.09 -39.00 20.04
N ASP A 394 35.18 -38.48 19.20
CA ASP A 394 35.03 -38.91 17.80
C ASP A 394 36.26 -38.53 16.96
N TYR A 395 36.94 -37.44 17.34
CA TYR A 395 38.21 -37.02 16.74
C TYR A 395 39.38 -37.94 17.12
N PHE A 396 39.49 -38.28 18.41
CA PHE A 396 40.50 -39.24 18.88
C PHE A 396 40.30 -40.63 18.27
N ASP A 397 39.05 -41.10 18.17
CA ASP A 397 38.71 -42.38 17.55
C ASP A 397 39.03 -42.37 16.04
N LEU A 398 38.79 -41.26 15.33
CA LEU A 398 39.17 -41.10 13.91
C LEU A 398 40.69 -41.10 13.72
N MET A 399 41.43 -40.41 14.60
CA MET A 399 42.89 -40.33 14.53
C MET A 399 43.53 -41.70 14.81
N GLN A 400 42.99 -42.44 15.77
CA GLN A 400 43.38 -43.83 16.05
C GLN A 400 43.06 -44.76 14.87
N LEU A 401 41.87 -44.66 14.27
CA LEU A 401 41.50 -45.43 13.07
C LEU A 401 42.39 -45.12 11.87
N MET A 402 42.81 -43.87 11.68
CA MET A 402 43.74 -43.48 10.62
C MET A 402 45.16 -44.02 10.87
N GLU A 403 45.64 -44.02 12.12
CA GLU A 403 46.94 -44.56 12.50
C GLU A 403 46.98 -46.09 12.33
N GLU A 404 45.93 -46.79 12.76
CA GLU A 404 45.79 -48.24 12.59
C GLU A 404 45.65 -48.67 11.11
N ALA A 405 44.96 -47.87 10.29
CA ALA A 405 44.82 -48.10 8.85
C ALA A 405 46.11 -47.79 8.07
N ALA A 406 46.91 -46.81 8.51
CA ALA A 406 48.22 -46.52 7.93
C ALA A 406 49.26 -47.61 8.26
N CYS A 407 49.13 -48.27 9.41
CA CYS A 407 50.04 -49.34 9.86
C CYS A 407 49.69 -50.75 9.33
N THR A 408 48.48 -50.98 8.79
CA THR A 408 48.06 -52.31 8.29
C THR A 408 47.68 -52.29 6.81
N ARG A 409 48.44 -53.05 6.01
CA ARG A 409 48.47 -52.93 4.54
C ARG A 409 47.37 -53.70 3.76
N SER A 410 46.30 -54.22 4.38
CA SER A 410 45.44 -55.17 3.64
C SER A 410 43.96 -55.36 4.04
N ASN A 411 43.24 -54.36 4.56
CA ASN A 411 41.80 -54.55 4.86
C ASN A 411 40.91 -53.54 4.13
N ALA A 412 40.23 -53.98 3.07
CA ALA A 412 39.24 -53.20 2.31
C ALA A 412 38.05 -52.72 3.18
N GLU A 413 37.60 -53.55 4.13
CA GLU A 413 36.54 -53.16 5.08
C GLU A 413 36.97 -52.02 6.02
N ARG A 414 38.25 -51.97 6.41
CA ARG A 414 38.79 -50.89 7.26
C ARG A 414 39.01 -49.60 6.48
N THR A 415 39.41 -49.74 5.23
CA THR A 415 39.47 -48.64 4.26
C THR A 415 38.10 -47.95 4.14
N GLY A 416 37.03 -48.74 3.98
CA GLY A 416 35.66 -48.24 3.92
C GLY A 416 35.26 -47.48 5.20
N ALA A 417 35.61 -48.02 6.36
CA ALA A 417 35.34 -47.39 7.66
C ALA A 417 36.04 -46.04 7.83
N VAL A 418 37.31 -45.91 7.39
CA VAL A 418 38.08 -44.65 7.47
C VAL A 418 37.49 -43.60 6.53
N VAL A 419 37.20 -43.95 5.27
CA VAL A 419 36.57 -43.03 4.31
C VAL A 419 35.20 -42.58 4.82
N ALA A 420 34.39 -43.50 5.34
CA ALA A 420 33.09 -43.16 5.89
C ALA A 420 33.18 -42.24 7.12
N ALA A 421 34.16 -42.46 8.01
CA ALA A 421 34.37 -41.61 9.17
C ALA A 421 34.87 -40.20 8.78
N LEU A 422 35.75 -40.11 7.78
CA LEU A 422 36.22 -38.84 7.21
C LEU A 422 35.07 -38.04 6.59
N VAL A 423 34.24 -38.67 5.76
CA VAL A 423 33.06 -38.02 5.16
C VAL A 423 32.11 -37.51 6.23
N ARG A 424 31.84 -38.31 7.28
CA ARG A 424 30.99 -37.90 8.40
C ARG A 424 31.53 -36.67 9.13
N HIS A 425 32.84 -36.63 9.39
CA HIS A 425 33.50 -35.50 10.04
C HIS A 425 33.45 -34.21 9.17
N VAL A 426 33.76 -34.33 7.88
CA VAL A 426 33.69 -33.20 6.93
C VAL A 426 32.26 -32.66 6.83
N MET A 427 31.28 -33.54 6.68
CA MET A 427 29.87 -33.16 6.63
C MET A 427 29.39 -32.47 7.91
N ALA A 428 29.80 -32.96 9.08
CA ALA A 428 29.45 -32.34 10.36
C ALA A 428 30.00 -30.91 10.47
N SER A 429 31.26 -30.69 10.08
CA SER A 429 31.88 -29.37 10.05
C SER A 429 31.17 -28.42 9.06
N TRP A 430 30.85 -28.92 7.86
CA TRP A 430 30.16 -28.13 6.84
C TRP A 430 28.74 -27.76 7.22
N ARG A 431 27.99 -28.62 7.92
CA ARG A 431 26.62 -28.30 8.39
C ARG A 431 26.61 -27.03 9.23
N GLU A 432 27.53 -26.92 10.17
CA GLU A 432 27.58 -25.78 11.08
C GLU A 432 28.00 -24.50 10.35
N HIS A 433 28.99 -24.58 9.45
CA HIS A 433 29.39 -23.45 8.62
C HIS A 433 28.26 -23.02 7.66
N PHE A 434 27.57 -23.98 7.06
CA PHE A 434 26.47 -23.76 6.14
C PHE A 434 25.27 -23.13 6.84
N ALA A 435 24.82 -23.66 7.98
CA ALA A 435 23.72 -23.10 8.75
C ALA A 435 23.98 -21.63 9.14
N ARG A 436 25.18 -21.34 9.67
CA ARG A 436 25.58 -19.97 10.03
C ARG A 436 25.69 -19.05 8.80
N GLY A 437 26.32 -19.52 7.74
CA GLY A 437 26.48 -18.78 6.49
C GLY A 437 25.14 -18.40 5.87
N VAL A 438 24.24 -19.37 5.71
CA VAL A 438 22.90 -19.15 5.15
C VAL A 438 22.09 -18.21 6.03
N ALA A 439 22.06 -18.41 7.36
CA ALA A 439 21.34 -17.51 8.25
C ALA A 439 21.84 -16.06 8.15
N MET A 440 23.16 -15.85 8.07
CA MET A 440 23.74 -14.52 7.87
C MET A 440 23.33 -13.93 6.51
N LYS A 441 23.38 -14.71 5.43
CA LYS A 441 22.97 -14.25 4.09
C LYS A 441 21.50 -13.87 4.04
N PHE A 442 20.63 -14.70 4.59
CA PHE A 442 19.20 -14.42 4.67
C PHE A 442 18.92 -13.14 5.46
N ASN A 443 19.60 -12.92 6.58
CA ASN A 443 19.47 -11.66 7.32
C ASN A 443 19.95 -10.45 6.48
N CYS A 444 21.14 -10.51 5.89
CA CYS A 444 21.73 -9.35 5.21
C CYS A 444 21.15 -9.07 3.81
N PHE A 445 20.73 -10.10 3.09
CA PHE A 445 20.36 -10.03 1.67
C PHE A 445 18.91 -10.38 1.37
N PHE A 446 18.18 -10.92 2.34
CA PHE A 446 16.73 -11.10 2.20
C PHE A 446 15.97 -10.18 3.16
N LEU A 447 16.23 -10.21 4.48
CA LEU A 447 15.49 -9.41 5.46
C LEU A 447 15.84 -7.90 5.43
N MET A 448 17.13 -7.54 5.52
CA MET A 448 17.56 -6.13 5.56
C MET A 448 17.11 -5.29 4.36
N PRO A 449 17.07 -5.81 3.11
CA PRO A 449 16.51 -5.08 1.98
C PRO A 449 15.08 -4.56 2.18
N PHE A 450 14.24 -5.20 3.00
CA PHE A 450 12.88 -4.71 3.30
C PHE A 450 12.88 -3.40 4.10
N VAL A 451 13.92 -3.16 4.90
CA VAL A 451 14.06 -1.92 5.68
C VAL A 451 14.81 -0.87 4.87
N ASP A 452 15.86 -1.28 4.14
CA ASP A 452 16.79 -0.35 3.51
C ASP A 452 16.53 -0.04 2.04
N ALA A 453 16.12 -1.03 1.25
CA ALA A 453 16.03 -0.91 -0.22
C ALA A 453 14.58 -0.81 -0.71
N PHE A 454 13.66 -1.54 -0.07
CA PHE A 454 12.26 -1.56 -0.41
C PHE A 454 11.61 -0.16 -0.46
N PRO A 455 11.89 0.80 0.46
CA PRO A 455 11.30 2.13 0.37
C PRO A 455 11.63 2.86 -0.95
N PHE A 456 12.86 2.69 -1.45
CA PHE A 456 13.30 3.26 -2.72
C PHE A 456 12.72 2.50 -3.90
N TYR A 457 12.68 1.16 -3.82
CA TYR A 457 12.07 0.31 -4.85
C TYR A 457 10.58 0.62 -5.02
N LEU A 458 9.83 0.69 -3.91
CA LEU A 458 8.41 1.03 -3.91
C LEU A 458 8.17 2.42 -4.52
N ARG A 459 9.01 3.40 -4.20
CA ARG A 459 8.92 4.74 -4.83
C ARG A 459 9.12 4.65 -6.35
N ALA A 460 10.19 4.01 -6.80
CA ALA A 460 10.49 3.91 -8.23
C ALA A 460 9.40 3.16 -9.01
N GLU A 461 8.85 2.09 -8.46
CA GLU A 461 7.76 1.34 -9.11
C GLU A 461 6.44 2.13 -9.10
N LEU A 462 6.12 2.85 -8.02
CA LEU A 462 4.97 3.74 -7.99
C LEU A 462 5.11 4.89 -8.99
N ASP A 463 6.30 5.48 -9.13
CA ASP A 463 6.55 6.54 -10.11
C ASP A 463 6.35 6.06 -11.56
N LYS A 464 6.69 4.79 -11.86
CA LYS A 464 6.37 4.17 -13.17
C LYS A 464 4.87 4.00 -13.37
N VAL A 465 4.16 3.56 -12.34
CA VAL A 465 2.68 3.47 -12.36
C VAL A 465 2.08 4.87 -12.54
N TYR A 466 2.70 5.89 -11.95
CA TYR A 466 2.27 7.28 -12.09
C TYR A 466 2.55 7.91 -13.45
N GLY A 467 3.62 7.48 -14.13
CA GLY A 467 4.04 7.99 -15.42
C GLY A 467 3.35 7.35 -16.63
N GLY A 468 2.65 6.22 -16.44
CA GLY A 468 1.82 5.60 -17.49
C GLY A 468 0.39 6.16 -17.53
N ASP A 469 -0.35 5.87 -18.60
CA ASP A 469 -1.79 6.21 -18.73
C ASP A 469 -2.67 5.57 -17.62
N GLY A 470 -2.11 4.65 -16.84
CA GLY A 470 -2.83 3.85 -15.85
C GLY A 470 -3.33 4.61 -14.62
N VAL A 471 -2.85 5.80 -14.25
CA VAL A 471 -3.36 6.50 -13.04
C VAL A 471 -4.79 6.98 -13.23
N ALA A 472 -5.12 7.45 -14.44
CA ALA A 472 -6.45 7.95 -14.78
C ALA A 472 -7.48 6.81 -14.90
N ASP A 473 -7.01 5.60 -15.23
CA ASP A 473 -7.82 4.37 -15.25
C ASP A 473 -7.89 3.67 -13.88
N LEU A 474 -6.85 3.82 -13.04
CA LEU A 474 -6.73 3.10 -11.76
C LEU A 474 -7.70 3.61 -10.69
N PHE A 475 -7.87 4.92 -10.69
CA PHE A 475 -8.87 5.59 -9.93
C PHE A 475 -9.81 6.10 -11.01
N ASP A 476 -11.10 5.75 -11.02
CA ASP A 476 -12.13 6.25 -11.96
C ASP A 476 -12.35 7.79 -11.83
N ILE A 477 -11.28 8.56 -11.63
CA ILE A 477 -11.19 10.00 -11.56
C ILE A 477 -11.66 10.57 -12.87
N ALA A 478 -11.37 9.96 -14.03
CA ALA A 478 -11.83 10.48 -15.31
C ALA A 478 -13.37 10.54 -15.36
N GLU A 479 -14.04 9.45 -15.00
CA GLU A 479 -15.50 9.39 -14.98
C GLU A 479 -16.10 10.23 -13.83
N ALA A 480 -15.57 10.11 -12.62
CA ALA A 480 -16.04 10.87 -11.46
C ALA A 480 -15.86 12.38 -11.65
N ARG A 481 -14.72 12.81 -12.20
CA ARG A 481 -14.43 14.21 -12.54
C ARG A 481 -15.33 14.68 -13.68
N ALA A 482 -15.59 13.86 -14.70
CA ALA A 482 -16.52 14.21 -15.78
C ALA A 482 -17.96 14.36 -15.27
N ALA A 483 -18.40 13.51 -14.34
CA ALA A 483 -19.70 13.63 -13.70
C ALA A 483 -19.82 14.90 -12.85
N LEU A 484 -18.80 15.20 -12.04
CA LEU A 484 -18.78 16.44 -11.23
C LEU A 484 -18.61 17.70 -12.09
N ALA A 485 -17.87 17.63 -13.19
CA ALA A 485 -17.75 18.72 -14.15
C ALA A 485 -19.10 19.03 -14.81
N ARG A 486 -19.84 18.01 -15.26
CA ARG A 486 -21.22 18.16 -15.76
C ARG A 486 -22.13 18.80 -14.72
N ARG A 487 -22.10 18.29 -13.48
CA ARG A 487 -22.89 18.85 -12.37
C ARG A 487 -22.53 20.30 -12.06
N ARG A 488 -21.25 20.67 -12.15
CA ARG A 488 -20.79 22.05 -12.01
C ARG A 488 -21.35 22.94 -13.12
N GLU A 489 -21.30 22.50 -14.38
CA GLU A 489 -21.85 23.26 -15.51
C GLU A 489 -23.36 23.46 -15.38
N GLU A 490 -24.10 22.43 -14.96
CA GLU A 490 -25.55 22.51 -14.68
C GLU A 490 -25.86 23.54 -13.59
N LEU A 491 -25.12 23.52 -12.48
CA LEU A 491 -25.29 24.48 -11.38
C LEU A 491 -24.93 25.92 -11.81
N ILE A 492 -23.89 26.09 -12.64
CA ILE A 492 -23.55 27.41 -13.21
C ILE A 492 -24.70 27.92 -14.09
N ALA A 493 -25.27 27.05 -14.92
CA ALA A 493 -26.39 27.39 -15.78
C ALA A 493 -27.65 27.76 -14.95
N GLU A 494 -27.92 27.02 -13.87
CA GLU A 494 -29.01 27.30 -12.92
C GLU A 494 -28.82 28.66 -12.23
N CYS A 495 -27.62 28.94 -11.69
CA CYS A 495 -27.30 30.22 -11.08
C CYS A 495 -27.45 31.39 -12.06
N LYS A 496 -27.01 31.23 -13.32
CA LYS A 496 -27.18 32.24 -14.38
C LYS A 496 -28.65 32.47 -14.72
N ALA A 497 -29.45 31.40 -14.81
CA ALA A 497 -30.89 31.52 -15.08
C ALA A 497 -31.61 32.26 -13.94
N CYS A 498 -31.29 31.95 -12.68
CA CYS A 498 -31.83 32.65 -11.51
C CYS A 498 -31.46 34.16 -11.52
N HIS A 499 -30.20 34.50 -11.81
CA HIS A 499 -29.78 35.90 -11.95
C HIS A 499 -30.52 36.64 -13.07
N GLN A 500 -30.71 36.00 -14.23
CA GLN A 500 -31.45 36.60 -15.33
C GLN A 500 -32.91 36.87 -14.97
N ILE A 501 -33.55 35.96 -14.23
CA ILE A 501 -34.94 36.13 -13.78
C ILE A 501 -35.04 37.28 -12.76
N GLN A 502 -34.10 37.35 -11.80
CA GLN A 502 -34.03 38.47 -10.85
C GLN A 502 -33.85 39.82 -11.56
N GLY A 503 -32.92 39.91 -12.51
CA GLY A 503 -32.72 41.14 -13.30
C GLY A 503 -33.95 41.56 -14.11
N LYS A 504 -34.75 40.61 -14.60
CA LYS A 504 -36.04 40.91 -15.25
C LYS A 504 -37.06 41.49 -14.25
N PHE A 505 -37.15 40.94 -13.05
CA PHE A 505 -38.02 41.47 -12.00
C PHE A 505 -37.59 42.88 -11.59
N ASP A 506 -36.30 43.13 -11.43
CA ASP A 506 -35.76 44.45 -11.08
C ASP A 506 -36.06 45.50 -12.17
N LEU A 507 -35.91 45.13 -13.44
CA LEU A 507 -36.25 45.99 -14.57
C LEU A 507 -37.74 46.36 -14.58
N ILE A 508 -38.63 45.37 -14.41
CA ILE A 508 -40.07 45.62 -14.38
C ILE A 508 -40.44 46.46 -13.15
N ASN A 509 -39.81 46.22 -12.00
CA ASN A 509 -40.06 47.02 -10.80
C ASN A 509 -39.60 48.48 -10.98
N ALA A 510 -38.47 48.71 -11.65
CA ALA A 510 -38.01 50.04 -12.01
C ALA A 510 -38.96 50.75 -12.99
N GLN A 511 -39.51 50.03 -13.97
CA GLN A 511 -40.53 50.54 -14.90
C GLN A 511 -41.85 50.89 -14.21
N LEU A 512 -42.30 50.08 -13.25
CA LEU A 512 -43.51 50.36 -12.49
C LEU A 512 -43.34 51.59 -11.58
N ASN A 513 -42.18 51.72 -10.93
CA ASN A 513 -41.88 52.88 -10.09
C ASN A 513 -41.77 54.19 -10.90
N SER A 514 -41.17 54.14 -12.10
CA SER A 514 -41.09 55.31 -12.98
C SER A 514 -42.45 55.68 -13.59
N ALA A 515 -43.29 54.70 -13.93
CA ALA A 515 -44.65 54.94 -14.38
C ALA A 515 -45.53 55.55 -13.27
N HIS A 516 -45.38 55.12 -12.02
CA HIS A 516 -46.11 55.69 -10.89
C HIS A 516 -45.74 57.15 -10.64
N ALA A 517 -44.46 57.51 -10.81
CA ALA A 517 -44.00 58.90 -10.69
C ALA A 517 -44.60 59.85 -11.73
N LEU A 518 -45.01 59.34 -12.90
CA LEU A 518 -45.69 60.10 -13.95
C LEU A 518 -47.20 60.25 -13.68
N TYR A 519 -47.81 59.29 -12.97
CA TYR A 519 -49.24 59.29 -12.65
C TYR A 519 -49.60 60.13 -11.41
N ASP A 520 -48.67 60.36 -10.49
CA ASP A 520 -48.88 61.24 -9.32
C ASP A 520 -48.65 62.73 -9.63
N SER A 521 -48.14 63.05 -10.82
CA SER A 521 -47.90 64.43 -11.29
C SER A 521 -49.03 65.04 -12.14
N ASP A 522 -50.08 64.28 -12.44
CA ASP A 522 -51.32 64.70 -13.16
C ASP A 522 -52.56 64.53 -12.25
#